data_AF-A0A8C5JND3-F1
#
_entry.id   AF-A0A8C5JND3-F1
#
_cell.length_a   1.000
_cell.length_b   1.000
_cell.length_c   1.000
_cell.angle_alpha   90.00
_cell.angle_beta   90.00
_cell.angle_gamma   90.00
#
_symmetry.space_group_name_H-M   'P 1'
#
loop_
_entity.id
_entity.type
_entity.pdbx_description
1 polymer ?
#
loop_
_entity_poly.entity_id
_entity_poly.type
_entity_poly.pdbx_seq_one_letter_code
_entity_poly.pdbx_strand_id
1 'polypeptide(L)'
;MANLPCNPSIGGSAKGIVVREIDALGGIEGKLADKTALQMKVLNMSKGPGVRSLRAQEDKVDYPKAVLAYMEQVKNLTIKEGMAVDLIPSGKALVSETSMQWFEPTIPSQ
;
A
#
# COMPACT_ATOMS: atom_id res chain seq x y z
N MET A 1 4.68 5.37 -5.32
CA MET A 1 4.15 4.26 -4.48
C MET A 1 2.75 4.65 -3.98
N ALA A 2 1.80 3.70 -3.85
CA ALA A 2 0.44 3.92 -3.32
C ALA A 2 -0.35 5.12 -3.89
N ASN A 3 -0.30 5.32 -5.22
CA ASN A 3 -1.02 6.39 -5.89
C ASN A 3 -2.54 6.14 -5.89
N LEU A 4 -3.33 7.21 -5.91
CA LEU A 4 -4.80 7.20 -6.02
C LEU A 4 -5.23 7.71 -7.42
N PRO A 5 -5.02 6.91 -8.50
CA PRO A 5 -5.08 7.40 -9.87
C PRO A 5 -6.49 7.77 -10.34
N CYS A 6 -7.52 7.06 -9.89
CA CYS A 6 -8.89 7.26 -10.38
C CYS A 6 -9.67 8.25 -9.52
N ASN A 7 -9.88 7.91 -8.25
CA ASN A 7 -10.68 8.68 -7.31
C ASN A 7 -9.91 8.73 -5.99
N PRO A 8 -9.64 9.91 -5.40
CA PRO A 8 -8.92 10.03 -4.14
C PRO A 8 -9.81 9.67 -2.96
N SER A 9 -10.28 8.42 -2.92
CA SER A 9 -11.14 7.95 -1.85
C SER A 9 -10.90 6.48 -1.54
N ILE A 10 -10.82 6.15 -0.25
CA ILE A 10 -10.73 4.79 0.26
C ILE A 10 -12.10 4.37 0.82
N GLY A 11 -12.49 3.11 0.58
CA GLY A 11 -13.80 2.58 1.00
C GLY A 11 -14.95 2.80 0.01
N GLY A 12 -16.18 2.83 0.53
CA GLY A 12 -17.43 2.79 -0.25
C GLY A 12 -18.26 1.53 0.03
N SER A 13 -19.41 1.35 -0.64
CA SER A 13 -20.42 0.33 -0.31
C SER A 13 -19.88 -1.07 -0.03
N ALA A 14 -19.04 -1.61 -0.93
CA ALA A 14 -18.37 -2.90 -0.72
C ALA A 14 -16.94 -2.73 -0.21
N LYS A 15 -16.21 -1.77 -0.79
CA LYS A 15 -14.79 -1.55 -0.50
C LYS A 15 -14.53 -1.16 0.96
N GLY A 16 -15.46 -0.45 1.61
CA GLY A 16 -15.36 -0.06 3.01
C GLY A 16 -15.41 -1.24 3.97
N ILE A 17 -16.07 -2.35 3.58
CA ILE A 17 -16.07 -3.60 4.35
C ILE A 17 -14.70 -4.27 4.21
N VAL A 18 -14.20 -4.41 2.98
CA VAL A 18 -12.87 -4.99 2.71
C VAL A 18 -11.76 -4.22 3.43
N VAL A 19 -11.81 -2.88 3.44
CA VAL A 19 -10.84 -2.06 4.18
C VAL A 19 -10.88 -2.35 5.69
N ARG A 20 -12.06 -2.63 6.25
CA ARG A 20 -12.21 -3.00 7.67
C ARG A 20 -11.75 -4.44 7.94
N GLU A 21 -11.95 -5.35 7.00
CA GLU A 21 -11.39 -6.71 7.07
C GLU A 21 -9.86 -6.68 7.04
N ILE A 22 -9.26 -5.87 6.16
CA ILE A 22 -7.81 -5.65 6.11
C ILE A 22 -7.31 -5.13 7.46
N ASP A 23 -7.96 -4.12 8.03
CA ASP A 23 -7.61 -3.57 9.35
C ASP A 23 -7.72 -4.64 10.46
N ALA A 24 -8.79 -5.44 10.46
CA ALA A 24 -8.99 -6.53 11.42
C ALA A 24 -7.91 -7.62 11.33
N LEU A 25 -7.37 -7.89 10.13
CA LEU A 25 -6.26 -8.81 9.91
C LEU A 25 -4.88 -8.19 10.26
N GLY A 26 -4.84 -6.95 10.73
CA GLY A 26 -3.60 -6.23 11.06
C GLY A 26 -2.97 -5.49 9.88
N GLY A 27 -3.70 -5.36 8.77
CA GLY A 27 -3.32 -4.50 7.67
C GLY A 27 -3.38 -3.01 8.03
N ILE A 28 -2.83 -2.18 7.15
CA ILE A 28 -2.54 -0.76 7.47
C ILE A 28 -3.41 0.23 6.71
N GLU A 29 -4.14 -0.23 5.68
CA GLU A 29 -4.85 0.64 4.75
C GLU A 29 -5.87 1.54 5.46
N GLY A 30 -6.70 0.95 6.33
CA GLY A 30 -7.69 1.70 7.11
C GLY A 30 -7.06 2.75 8.02
N LYS A 31 -5.96 2.41 8.72
CA LYS A 31 -5.27 3.33 9.64
C LYS A 31 -4.61 4.50 8.91
N LEU A 32 -4.03 4.25 7.73
CA LEU A 32 -3.41 5.30 6.93
C LEU A 32 -4.45 6.20 6.28
N ALA A 33 -5.55 5.62 5.78
CA ALA A 33 -6.70 6.39 5.30
C ALA A 33 -7.26 7.28 6.41
N ASP A 34 -7.46 6.74 7.61
CA ASP A 34 -7.93 7.51 8.76
C ASP A 34 -7.00 8.68 9.14
N LYS A 35 -5.70 8.54 8.90
CA LYS A 35 -4.69 9.57 9.20
C LYS A 35 -4.67 10.72 8.18
N THR A 36 -4.98 10.46 6.92
CA THR A 36 -4.89 11.44 5.82
C THR A 36 -6.25 11.84 5.24
N ALA A 37 -7.34 11.36 5.85
CA ALA A 37 -8.69 11.66 5.41
C ALA A 37 -8.99 13.16 5.53
N LEU A 38 -9.36 13.75 4.38
CA LEU A 38 -9.91 15.10 4.30
C LEU A 38 -11.38 15.12 4.74
N GLN A 39 -12.11 14.06 4.42
CA GLN A 39 -13.53 13.92 4.78
C GLN A 39 -13.91 12.46 4.93
N MET A 40 -14.69 12.13 5.96
CA MET A 40 -15.30 10.80 6.10
C MET A 40 -16.82 10.86 6.06
N LYS A 41 -17.41 9.84 5.45
CA LYS A 41 -18.87 9.66 5.43
C LYS A 41 -19.22 8.18 5.57
N VAL A 42 -20.26 7.91 6.35
CA VAL A 42 -20.91 6.60 6.34
C VAL A 42 -21.97 6.60 5.23
N LEU A 43 -21.87 5.66 4.31
CA LEU A 43 -22.86 5.43 3.27
C LEU A 43 -24.00 4.55 3.81
N ASN A 44 -25.19 4.68 3.21
CA ASN A 44 -26.38 3.92 3.58
C ASN A 44 -26.82 4.07 5.06
N MET A 45 -26.56 5.23 5.67
CA MET A 45 -26.90 5.48 7.08
C MET A 45 -28.38 5.27 7.42
N SER A 46 -29.28 5.59 6.49
CA SER A 46 -30.73 5.38 6.65
C SER A 46 -31.16 3.92 6.53
N LYS A 47 -30.26 3.01 6.08
CA LYS A 47 -30.52 1.58 5.98
C LYS A 47 -29.95 0.83 7.18
N GLY A 48 -30.31 -0.45 7.29
CA GLY A 48 -29.85 -1.33 8.37
C GLY A 48 -28.33 -1.46 8.44
N PRO A 49 -27.78 -1.84 9.60
CA PRO A 49 -26.34 -1.84 9.85
C PRO A 49 -25.56 -2.73 8.87
N GLY A 50 -26.13 -3.85 8.41
CA GLY A 50 -25.45 -4.79 7.50
C GLY A 50 -25.11 -4.25 6.11
N VAL A 51 -25.65 -3.08 5.72
CA VAL A 51 -25.35 -2.44 4.42
C VAL A 51 -24.65 -1.09 4.56
N ARG A 52 -24.29 -0.70 5.79
CA ARG A 52 -23.54 0.53 6.06
C ARG A 52 -22.07 0.31 5.75
N SER A 53 -21.43 1.32 5.19
CA SER A 53 -20.01 1.26 4.81
C SER A 53 -19.36 2.62 4.97
N LEU A 54 -18.11 2.66 5.39
CA LEU A 54 -17.34 3.90 5.44
C LEU A 54 -16.74 4.25 4.08
N ARG A 55 -16.63 5.55 3.82
CA ARG A 55 -15.90 6.12 2.70
C ARG A 55 -15.12 7.34 3.20
N ALA A 56 -13.82 7.34 3.00
CA ALA A 56 -12.93 8.46 3.25
C ALA A 56 -12.52 9.09 1.91
N GLN A 57 -12.51 10.42 1.85
CA GLN A 57 -11.86 11.19 0.80
C GLN A 57 -10.45 11.51 1.31
N GLU A 58 -9.44 11.16 0.52
CA GLU A 58 -8.03 11.25 0.87
C GLU A 58 -7.36 12.41 0.14
N ASP A 59 -6.27 12.91 0.71
CA ASP A 59 -5.36 13.79 -0.02
C ASP A 59 -4.43 12.96 -0.94
N LYS A 60 -4.34 13.34 -2.22
CA LYS A 60 -3.51 12.64 -3.23
C LYS A 60 -2.02 12.75 -2.97
N VAL A 61 -1.58 13.72 -2.18
CA VAL A 61 -0.20 13.99 -1.84
C VAL A 61 0.14 13.34 -0.50
N ASP A 62 -0.72 13.49 0.51
CA ASP A 62 -0.38 13.04 1.86
C ASP A 62 -0.58 11.54 2.08
N TYR A 63 -1.60 10.93 1.47
CA TYR A 63 -1.82 9.48 1.60
C TYR A 63 -0.61 8.67 1.09
N PRO A 64 -0.07 8.88 -0.13
CA PRO A 64 1.12 8.17 -0.59
C PRO A 64 2.37 8.41 0.28
N LYS A 65 2.54 9.63 0.81
CA LYS A 65 3.65 9.98 1.72
C LYS A 65 3.55 9.21 3.03
N ALA A 66 2.34 9.14 3.61
CA ALA A 66 2.09 8.39 4.83
C ALA A 66 2.35 6.89 4.65
N VAL A 67 1.99 6.32 3.49
CA VAL A 67 2.28 4.92 3.15
C VAL A 67 3.79 4.68 3.07
N LEU A 68 4.52 5.53 2.34
CA LEU A 68 5.98 5.39 2.21
C LEU A 68 6.66 5.48 3.58
N ALA A 69 6.33 6.51 4.37
CA ALA A 69 6.89 6.70 5.72
C ALA A 69 6.59 5.52 6.66
N TYR A 70 5.42 4.90 6.54
CA TYR A 70 5.10 3.68 7.28
C TYR A 70 5.97 2.50 6.81
N MET A 71 6.06 2.26 5.49
CA MET A 71 6.80 1.14 4.93
C MET A 71 8.30 1.20 5.26
N GLU A 72 8.90 2.40 5.28
CA GLU A 72 10.30 2.61 5.70
C GLU A 72 10.58 2.16 7.14
N GLN A 73 9.56 2.10 8.00
CA GLN A 73 9.67 1.72 9.41
C GLN A 73 9.36 0.23 9.66
N VAL A 74 8.87 -0.50 8.64
CA VAL A 74 8.52 -1.91 8.79
C VAL A 74 9.79 -2.77 8.85
N LYS A 75 9.94 -3.51 9.95
CA LYS A 75 11.05 -4.45 10.11
C LYS A 75 11.00 -5.54 9.03
N ASN A 76 12.18 -5.95 8.56
CA ASN A 76 12.35 -6.96 7.50
C ASN A 76 11.75 -6.57 6.14
N LEU A 77 11.47 -5.29 5.90
CA LEU A 77 11.05 -4.77 4.61
C LEU A 77 12.17 -3.91 4.02
N THR A 78 12.62 -4.26 2.82
CA THR A 78 13.58 -3.46 2.04
C THR A 78 12.89 -2.94 0.80
N ILE A 79 12.82 -1.62 0.67
CA ILE A 79 12.26 -0.97 -0.52
C ILE A 79 13.38 -0.84 -1.56
N LYS A 80 13.14 -1.37 -2.76
CA LYS A 80 14.04 -1.23 -3.91
C LYS A 80 13.29 -0.55 -5.05
N GLU A 81 13.85 0.54 -5.57
CA GLU A 81 13.35 1.16 -6.78
C GLU A 81 13.98 0.45 -7.99
N GLY A 82 13.14 0.01 -8.92
CA GLY A 82 13.58 -0.73 -10.09
C GLY A 82 12.40 -1.34 -10.84
N MET A 83 12.65 -1.74 -12.08
CA MET A 83 11.70 -2.49 -12.88
C MET A 83 12.11 -3.96 -12.87
N ALA A 84 11.21 -4.84 -12.40
CA ALA A 84 11.40 -6.27 -12.55
C ALA A 84 11.13 -6.64 -14.02
N VAL A 85 12.17 -7.08 -14.72
CA VAL A 85 12.09 -7.39 -16.17
C VAL A 85 11.98 -8.88 -16.45
N ASP A 86 12.45 -9.73 -15.53
CA ASP A 86 12.36 -11.18 -15.65
C ASP A 86 12.23 -11.85 -14.26
N LEU A 87 11.67 -13.06 -14.25
CA LEU A 87 11.57 -13.93 -13.09
C LEU A 87 12.38 -15.20 -13.34
N ILE A 88 13.44 -15.38 -12.55
CA ILE A 88 14.33 -16.53 -12.64
C ILE A 88 13.82 -17.63 -11.71
N PRO A 89 13.43 -18.81 -12.23
CA PRO A 89 13.04 -19.94 -11.39
C PRO A 89 14.26 -20.50 -10.64
N SER A 90 14.17 -20.63 -9.32
CA SER A 90 15.20 -21.26 -8.47
C SER A 90 14.58 -22.29 -7.53
N GLY A 91 14.29 -23.49 -8.06
CA GLY A 91 13.66 -24.56 -7.28
C GLY A 91 12.28 -24.16 -6.74
N LYS A 92 12.14 -24.03 -5.41
CA LYS A 92 10.91 -23.55 -4.75
C LYS A 92 10.84 -22.02 -4.59
N ALA A 93 11.88 -21.29 -4.97
CA ALA A 93 11.98 -19.84 -4.84
C ALA A 93 12.00 -19.15 -6.21
N LEU A 94 11.50 -17.93 -6.26
CA LEU A 94 11.58 -17.04 -7.42
C LEU A 94 12.54 -15.90 -7.08
N VAL A 95 13.45 -15.60 -7.99
CA VAL A 95 14.33 -14.42 -7.92
C VAL A 95 13.97 -13.50 -9.08
N SER A 96 13.91 -12.19 -8.86
CA SER A 96 13.67 -11.23 -9.94
C SER A 96 14.98 -10.56 -10.38
N GLU A 97 15.17 -10.41 -11.69
CA GLU A 97 16.25 -9.60 -12.24
C GLU A 97 15.76 -8.15 -12.35
N THR A 98 16.53 -7.22 -11.76
CA THR A 98 16.28 -5.78 -11.90
C THR A 98 17.30 -5.24 -12.88
N SER A 99 16.89 -4.45 -13.87
CA SER A 99 17.76 -3.89 -14.91
C SER A 99 18.84 -2.91 -14.40
N MET A 100 18.96 -2.71 -13.09
CA MET A 100 20.12 -2.09 -12.45
C MET A 100 21.17 -3.17 -12.16
N GLN A 101 22.15 -3.33 -13.05
CA GLN A 101 23.38 -4.04 -12.77
C GLN A 101 24.07 -3.40 -11.56
N TRP A 102 24.07 -4.09 -10.42
CA TRP A 102 24.89 -3.73 -9.28
C TRP A 102 26.32 -4.18 -9.58
N PHE A 103 27.15 -3.29 -10.15
CA PHE A 103 28.60 -3.45 -10.07
C PHE A 103 29.01 -3.16 -8.63
N GLU A 104 29.27 -4.19 -7.84
CA GLU A 104 30.09 -4.02 -6.63
C GLU A 104 31.47 -3.49 -7.09
N PRO A 105 31.98 -2.38 -6.53
CA PRO A 105 33.37 -2.01 -6.77
C PRO A 105 34.23 -3.12 -6.18
N THR A 106 34.84 -3.93 -7.03
CA THR A 106 35.96 -4.79 -6.65
C THR A 106 37.06 -3.88 -6.13
N ILE A 107 37.16 -3.73 -4.81
CA ILE A 107 38.33 -3.16 -4.17
C ILE A 107 39.46 -4.14 -4.44
N PRO A 108 40.49 -3.79 -5.23
CA PRO A 108 41.61 -4.69 -5.45
C PRO A 108 42.31 -4.85 -4.10
N SER A 109 42.35 -6.09 -3.59
CA SER A 109 43.25 -6.45 -2.50
C SER A 109 44.68 -6.25 -3.01
N GLN A 110 45.39 -5.27 -2.45
CA GLN A 110 46.85 -5.35 -2.41
C GLN A 110 47.26 -6.37 -1.36
#